data_AF-A0A7V0XZJ8-F1
#
_entry.id   AF-A0A7V0XZJ8-F1
#
_cell.length_a   1.000
_cell.length_b   1.000
_cell.length_c   1.000
_cell.angle_alpha   90.00
_cell.angle_beta   90.00
_cell.angle_gamma   90.00
#
_symmetry.space_group_name_H-M   'P 1'
#
loop_
_entity.id
_entity.type
_entity.pdbx_description
1 polymer ?
#
loop_
_entity_poly.entity_id
_entity_poly.type
_entity_poly.pdbx_seq_one_letter_code
_entity_poly.pdbx_strand_id
1 'polypeptide(L)'
;MQTKLKSKRDLVTEADERTEKMLLASLKKIHDIDFLSEEFNPETELTDKPAWIVDPIDGTTNFAAGIAPFAVSVAHYNGKTVDAAVCYLPVSDELFSAFHGNGAFLNGEKISVNNDSSPIQCVAATGFADITHNEPVDTLKVFESVIKKVRTMRRLGSAVADLVYTAAGKFAFFYEAGLSPWDVAAGSLIVKESGGVVTD
;
A
#
# COMPACT_ATOMS: atom_id res chain seq x y z
N MET A 1 6.15 10.97 -21.24
CA MET A 1 6.71 9.95 -20.34
C MET A 1 6.88 8.66 -21.14
N GLN A 2 8.03 7.99 -21.09
CA GLN A 2 8.16 6.66 -21.71
C GLN A 2 7.62 5.60 -20.74
N THR A 3 6.75 4.72 -21.23
CA THR A 3 6.22 3.57 -20.50
C THR A 3 6.77 2.29 -21.13
N LYS A 4 7.09 1.30 -20.30
CA LYS A 4 7.40 -0.07 -20.70
C LYS A 4 6.37 -1.00 -20.05
N LEU A 5 6.07 -2.13 -20.68
CA LEU A 5 5.20 -3.14 -20.11
C LEU A 5 6.05 -4.20 -19.41
N LYS A 6 5.79 -4.46 -18.12
CA LYS A 6 6.32 -5.64 -17.40
C LYS A 6 5.52 -6.89 -17.76
N SER A 7 4.20 -6.75 -17.91
CA SER A 7 3.27 -7.82 -18.27
C SER A 7 2.19 -7.30 -19.24
N LYS A 8 1.16 -8.11 -19.56
CA LYS A 8 0.05 -7.67 -20.43
C LYS A 8 -0.69 -6.43 -19.90
N ARG A 9 -0.62 -6.14 -18.60
CA ARG A 9 -1.33 -5.03 -17.95
C ARG A 9 -0.47 -4.21 -16.99
N ASP A 10 0.71 -4.71 -16.58
CA ASP A 10 1.58 -4.00 -15.66
C ASP A 10 2.52 -3.06 -16.40
N LEU A 11 2.49 -1.80 -16.00
CA LEU A 11 3.29 -0.72 -16.55
C LEU A 11 4.44 -0.45 -15.60
N VAL A 12 5.61 -0.16 -16.17
CA VAL A 12 6.72 0.49 -15.48
C VAL A 12 7.13 1.72 -16.26
N THR A 13 7.51 2.77 -15.55
CA THR A 13 7.91 4.04 -16.14
C THR A 13 9.35 4.35 -15.76
N GLU A 14 9.98 5.25 -16.50
CA GLU A 14 11.30 5.75 -16.11
C GLU A 14 11.27 6.46 -14.73
N ALA A 15 10.10 6.92 -14.29
CA ALA A 15 9.95 7.52 -12.97
C ALA A 15 10.07 6.47 -11.86
N ASP A 16 9.55 5.26 -12.04
CA ASP A 16 9.68 4.16 -11.06
C ASP A 16 11.16 3.84 -10.82
N GLU A 17 11.92 3.59 -11.90
CA GLU A 17 13.36 3.30 -11.80
C GLU A 17 14.17 4.43 -11.14
N ARG A 18 13.83 5.69 -11.43
CA ARG A 18 14.52 6.86 -10.86
C ARG A 18 14.18 7.05 -9.39
N THR A 19 12.90 6.93 -9.04
CA THR A 19 12.40 7.05 -7.67
C THR A 19 13.01 5.95 -6.81
N GLU A 20 13.04 4.71 -7.29
CA GLU A 20 13.61 3.61 -6.52
C GLU A 20 15.11 3.78 -6.28
N LYS A 21 15.90 4.14 -7.30
CA LYS A 21 17.34 4.42 -7.11
C LYS A 21 17.59 5.51 -6.07
N MET A 22 16.77 6.57 -6.08
CA MET A 22 16.88 7.65 -5.11
C MET A 22 16.51 7.19 -3.70
N LEU A 23 15.43 6.42 -3.55
CA LEU A 23 14.99 5.85 -2.28
C LEU A 23 16.05 4.91 -1.71
N LEU A 24 16.50 3.92 -2.47
CA LEU A 24 17.51 2.96 -2.03
C LEU A 24 18.83 3.64 -1.65
N ALA A 25 19.29 4.64 -2.41
CA ALA A 25 20.49 5.40 -2.07
C ALA A 25 20.34 6.22 -0.78
N SER A 26 19.12 6.62 -0.43
CA SER A 26 18.81 7.36 0.80
C SER A 26 18.66 6.40 1.99
N LEU A 27 17.93 5.31 1.82
CA LEU A 27 17.73 4.26 2.83
C LEU A 27 19.06 3.61 3.23
N LYS A 28 19.96 3.37 2.27
CA LYS A 28 21.31 2.86 2.53
C LYS A 28 22.11 3.74 3.50
N LYS A 29 21.88 5.06 3.51
CA LYS A 29 22.53 5.99 4.45
C LYS A 29 21.93 5.93 5.85
N ILE A 30 20.67 5.51 5.97
CA ILE A 30 19.97 5.32 7.24
C ILE A 30 20.39 3.97 7.84
N HIS A 31 20.28 2.91 7.06
CA HIS A 31 20.68 1.56 7.43
C HIS A 31 21.04 0.77 6.16
N ASP A 32 22.28 0.31 6.07
CA ASP A 32 22.78 -0.49 4.95
C ASP A 32 22.43 -1.97 5.15
N ILE A 33 21.21 -2.33 4.76
CA ILE A 33 20.61 -3.67 4.84
C ILE A 33 20.00 -4.05 3.50
N ASP A 34 19.60 -5.32 3.39
CA ASP A 34 18.95 -5.84 2.18
C ASP A 34 17.64 -5.09 1.88
N PHE A 35 17.15 -5.21 0.65
CA PHE A 35 15.88 -4.64 0.25
C PHE A 35 15.08 -5.58 -0.64
N LEU A 36 13.77 -5.51 -0.49
CA LEU A 36 12.74 -6.12 -1.33
C LEU A 36 11.98 -4.99 -2.02
N SER A 37 11.93 -5.01 -3.34
CA SER A 37 11.30 -3.95 -4.12
C SER A 37 10.72 -4.46 -5.43
N GLU A 38 9.70 -3.75 -5.92
CA GLU A 38 8.97 -4.14 -7.11
C GLU A 38 9.84 -4.20 -8.38
N GLU A 39 10.78 -3.27 -8.56
CA GLU A 39 11.54 -3.15 -9.82
C GLU A 39 12.87 -3.89 -9.81
N PHE A 40 13.64 -3.79 -8.73
CA PHE A 40 15.02 -4.27 -8.72
C PHE A 40 15.20 -5.63 -8.09
N ASN A 41 14.32 -6.02 -7.16
CA ASN A 41 14.51 -7.25 -6.41
C ASN A 41 13.21 -7.99 -6.04
N PRO A 42 12.29 -8.23 -6.99
CA PRO A 42 10.95 -8.74 -6.68
C PRO A 42 10.93 -10.19 -6.22
N GLU A 43 11.97 -10.97 -6.52
CA GLU A 43 12.07 -12.40 -6.15
C GLU A 43 12.76 -12.63 -4.80
N THR A 44 13.20 -11.57 -4.10
CA THR A 44 13.85 -11.75 -2.80
C THR A 44 12.86 -12.16 -1.73
N GLU A 45 13.10 -13.31 -1.13
CA GLU A 45 12.37 -13.76 0.04
C GLU A 45 12.87 -13.05 1.30
N LEU A 46 11.93 -12.58 2.13
CA LEU A 46 12.26 -12.07 3.45
C LEU A 46 12.78 -13.23 4.31
N THR A 47 13.95 -13.00 4.93
CA THR A 47 14.60 -13.96 5.83
C THR A 47 14.48 -13.51 7.29
N ASP A 48 15.19 -14.14 8.22
CA ASP A 48 15.29 -13.70 9.61
C ASP A 48 16.19 -12.45 9.81
N LYS A 49 16.56 -11.78 8.71
CA LYS A 49 17.40 -10.58 8.69
C LYS A 49 16.59 -9.31 8.40
N PRO A 50 17.07 -8.15 8.86
CA PRO A 50 16.43 -6.88 8.52
C PRO A 50 16.46 -6.59 7.02
N ALA A 51 15.39 -5.98 6.51
CA ALA A 51 15.31 -5.52 5.13
C ALA A 51 14.44 -4.26 5.01
N TRP A 52 14.68 -3.46 3.98
CA TRP A 52 13.75 -2.45 3.50
C TRP A 52 12.75 -3.08 2.53
N ILE A 53 11.47 -2.80 2.67
CA ILE A 53 10.44 -3.19 1.69
C ILE A 53 9.92 -1.91 1.04
N VAL A 54 10.03 -1.80 -0.29
CA VAL A 54 9.83 -0.55 -1.01
C VAL A 54 8.93 -0.75 -2.22
N ASP A 55 7.91 0.08 -2.32
CA ASP A 55 7.21 0.36 -3.57
C ASP A 55 7.50 1.83 -3.97
N PRO A 56 8.24 2.07 -5.06
CA PRO A 56 8.60 3.41 -5.48
C PRO A 56 7.39 4.21 -5.98
N ILE A 57 6.40 3.59 -6.63
CA ILE A 57 5.19 4.23 -7.14
C ILE A 57 4.04 3.20 -7.17
N ASP A 58 3.34 3.04 -6.05
CA ASP A 58 2.08 2.31 -6.01
C ASP A 58 1.03 3.09 -6.80
N GLY A 59 0.36 2.40 -7.73
CA GLY A 59 -0.56 3.01 -8.69
C GLY A 59 0.13 3.54 -9.95
N THR A 60 1.12 2.82 -10.49
CA THR A 60 1.83 3.18 -11.73
C THR A 60 0.89 3.47 -12.91
N THR A 61 -0.24 2.77 -13.01
CA THR A 61 -1.28 3.05 -14.03
C THR A 61 -1.90 4.44 -13.84
N ASN A 62 -2.21 4.81 -12.60
CA ASN A 62 -2.72 6.14 -12.27
C ASN A 62 -1.66 7.20 -12.60
N PHE A 63 -0.42 7.00 -12.15
CA PHE A 63 0.70 7.89 -12.44
C PHE A 63 0.89 8.11 -13.95
N ALA A 64 0.90 7.04 -14.74
CA ALA A 64 1.06 7.11 -16.19
C ALA A 64 -0.11 7.80 -16.91
N ALA A 65 -1.31 7.71 -16.35
CA ALA A 65 -2.50 8.38 -16.85
C ALA A 65 -2.64 9.83 -16.34
N GLY A 66 -1.79 10.29 -15.42
CA GLY A 66 -1.92 11.60 -14.77
C GLY A 66 -3.12 11.68 -13.82
N ILE A 67 -3.50 10.55 -13.21
CA ILE A 67 -4.62 10.39 -12.30
C ILE A 67 -4.08 10.22 -10.87
N ALA A 68 -4.77 10.79 -9.88
CA ALA A 68 -4.48 10.57 -8.46
C ALA A 68 -5.49 9.60 -7.83
N PRO A 69 -5.12 8.85 -6.77
CA PRO A 69 -3.82 8.87 -6.10
C PRO A 69 -2.82 7.87 -6.69
N PHE A 70 -1.55 8.13 -6.39
CA PHE A 70 -0.42 7.19 -6.42
C PHE A 70 0.45 7.50 -5.20
N ALA A 71 1.25 6.54 -4.74
CA ALA A 71 1.97 6.66 -3.48
C ALA A 71 3.39 6.09 -3.54
N VAL A 72 4.26 6.59 -2.68
CA VAL A 72 5.53 5.94 -2.33
C VAL A 72 5.29 5.16 -1.03
N SER A 73 5.77 3.91 -0.94
CA SER A 73 5.66 3.07 0.25
C SER A 73 7.02 2.56 0.68
N VAL A 74 7.35 2.72 1.96
CA VAL A 74 8.58 2.22 2.57
C VAL A 74 8.27 1.60 3.92
N ALA A 75 8.70 0.37 4.13
CA ALA A 75 8.66 -0.32 5.41
C ALA A 75 10.04 -0.81 5.83
N HIS A 76 10.33 -0.72 7.13
CA HIS A 76 11.44 -1.41 7.75
C HIS A 76 10.93 -2.74 8.31
N TYR A 77 11.54 -3.83 7.86
CA TYR A 77 11.34 -5.17 8.38
C TYR A 77 12.56 -5.56 9.22
N ASN A 78 12.35 -6.07 10.42
CA ASN A 78 13.43 -6.35 11.36
C ASN A 78 13.91 -7.82 11.38
N GLY A 79 13.50 -8.63 10.39
CA GLY A 79 13.73 -10.08 10.39
C GLY A 79 12.60 -10.89 11.02
N LYS A 80 11.58 -10.24 11.58
CA LYS A 80 10.39 -10.90 12.12
C LYS A 80 9.10 -10.20 11.73
N THR A 81 9.06 -8.88 11.88
CA THR A 81 7.88 -8.06 11.62
C THR A 81 8.27 -6.72 11.03
N VAL A 82 7.31 -6.05 10.38
CA VAL A 82 7.44 -4.64 10.04
C VAL A 82 7.32 -3.81 11.32
N ASP A 83 8.29 -2.94 11.60
CA ASP A 83 8.34 -2.14 12.83
C ASP A 83 8.45 -0.62 12.61
N ALA A 84 8.69 -0.18 11.38
CA ALA A 84 8.50 1.20 10.95
C ALA A 84 7.93 1.25 9.53
N ALA A 85 7.09 2.24 9.25
CA ALA A 85 6.45 2.40 7.95
C ALA A 85 6.22 3.88 7.61
N VAL A 86 6.38 4.22 6.35
CA VAL A 86 6.03 5.51 5.76
C VAL A 86 5.34 5.27 4.42
N CYS A 87 4.22 5.95 4.20
CA CYS A 87 3.57 6.05 2.90
C CYS A 87 3.37 7.52 2.55
N TYR A 88 3.73 7.94 1.34
CA TYR A 88 3.61 9.34 0.92
C TYR A 88 2.79 9.46 -0.35
N LEU A 89 1.72 10.26 -0.31
CA LEU A 89 0.88 10.60 -1.46
C LEU A 89 1.28 12.00 -1.95
N PRO A 90 2.14 12.10 -3.00
CA PRO A 90 2.77 13.38 -3.39
C PRO A 90 1.79 14.39 -3.99
N VAL A 91 0.67 13.95 -4.57
CA VAL A 91 -0.32 14.87 -5.17
C VAL A 91 -1.08 15.64 -4.10
N SER A 92 -1.41 14.99 -2.99
CA SER A 92 -2.15 15.60 -1.86
C SER A 92 -1.25 16.12 -0.74
N ASP A 93 0.07 15.87 -0.82
CA ASP A 93 1.04 16.15 0.24
C ASP A 93 0.66 15.51 1.58
N GLU A 94 0.29 14.22 1.52
CA GLU A 94 -0.09 13.43 2.70
C GLU A 94 1.00 12.40 3.02
N LEU A 95 1.66 12.58 4.15
CA LEU A 95 2.67 11.69 4.71
C LEU A 95 2.06 10.88 5.86
N PHE A 96 1.83 9.60 5.62
CA PHE A 96 1.42 8.63 6.63
C PHE A 96 2.65 7.96 7.21
N SER A 97 2.69 7.79 8.53
CA SER A 97 3.81 7.12 9.20
C SER A 97 3.35 6.35 10.42
N ALA A 98 4.08 5.28 10.76
CA ALA A 98 3.85 4.51 11.96
C ALA A 98 5.15 3.85 12.44
N PHE A 99 5.26 3.69 13.76
CA PHE A 99 6.29 2.89 14.42
C PHE A 99 5.62 1.93 15.37
N HIS A 100 6.12 0.70 15.45
CA HIS A 100 5.52 -0.33 16.29
C HIS A 100 5.34 0.15 17.73
N GLY A 101 4.11 0.08 18.23
CA GLY A 101 3.72 0.48 19.59
C GLY A 101 3.61 1.99 19.83
N ASN A 102 3.75 2.84 18.81
CA ASN A 102 3.74 4.31 18.96
C ASN A 102 2.52 4.97 18.29
N GLY A 103 1.71 4.22 17.57
CA GLY A 103 0.56 4.76 16.83
C GLY A 103 0.90 5.19 15.40
N ALA A 104 -0.14 5.57 14.67
CA ALA A 104 -0.07 6.04 13.29
C ALA A 104 -0.36 7.54 13.19
N PHE A 105 0.26 8.19 12.21
CA PHE A 105 0.19 9.64 12.02
C PHE A 105 -0.03 10.00 10.55
N LEU A 106 -0.79 11.06 10.30
CA LEU A 106 -0.93 11.75 9.02
C LEU A 106 -0.38 13.18 9.20
N ASN A 107 0.69 13.52 8.50
CA ASN A 107 1.35 14.84 8.58
C ASN A 107 1.70 15.25 10.03
N GLY A 108 2.09 14.27 10.86
CA GLY A 108 2.44 14.46 12.27
C GLY A 108 1.26 14.41 13.24
N GLU A 109 0.03 14.44 12.76
CA GLU A 109 -1.18 14.33 13.59
C GLU A 109 -1.62 12.88 13.74
N LYS A 110 -1.96 12.48 14.97
CA LYS A 110 -2.35 11.09 15.25
C LYS A 110 -3.67 10.74 14.57
N ILE A 111 -3.74 9.56 13.94
CA ILE A 111 -4.93 9.05 13.26
C ILE A 111 -5.47 7.79 13.92
N SER A 112 -6.73 7.45 13.62
CA SER A 112 -7.39 6.22 14.04
C SER A 112 -8.34 5.72 12.97
N VAL A 113 -8.52 4.41 12.89
CA VAL A 113 -9.54 3.80 12.03
C VAL A 113 -10.95 4.27 12.38
N ASN A 114 -11.87 4.13 11.43
CA ASN A 114 -13.29 4.31 11.69
C ASN A 114 -13.85 3.06 12.40
N ASN A 115 -14.54 3.27 13.53
CA ASN A 115 -15.17 2.22 14.33
C ASN A 115 -16.70 2.13 14.15
N ASP A 116 -17.25 2.79 13.13
CA ASP A 116 -18.67 2.74 12.80
C ASP A 116 -19.08 1.30 12.45
N SER A 117 -20.04 0.76 13.20
CA SER A 117 -20.53 -0.60 13.01
C SER A 117 -21.68 -0.72 12.01
N SER A 118 -22.19 0.40 11.50
CA SER A 118 -23.33 0.41 10.58
C SER A 118 -22.88 0.32 9.12
N PRO A 119 -23.14 -0.79 8.40
CA PRO A 119 -22.66 -0.95 7.03
C PRO A 119 -23.09 0.20 6.10
N ILE A 120 -24.31 0.71 6.23
CA ILE A 120 -24.85 1.77 5.35
C ILE A 120 -24.19 3.15 5.57
N GLN A 121 -23.36 3.29 6.61
CA GLN A 121 -22.55 4.48 6.84
C GLN A 121 -21.12 4.30 6.32
N CYS A 122 -20.68 3.06 6.08
CA CYS A 122 -19.34 2.73 5.63
C CYS A 122 -19.10 3.14 4.17
N VAL A 123 -18.06 3.95 3.95
CA VAL A 123 -17.35 4.02 2.67
C VAL A 123 -16.25 2.96 2.72
N ALA A 124 -16.18 2.06 1.75
CA ALA A 124 -15.16 1.01 1.71
C ALA A 124 -14.38 1.04 0.39
N ALA A 125 -13.21 0.41 0.38
CA ALA A 125 -12.34 0.32 -0.78
C ALA A 125 -12.08 -1.13 -1.21
N THR A 126 -11.74 -1.30 -2.48
CA THR A 126 -11.32 -2.59 -3.05
C THR A 126 -10.40 -2.35 -4.25
N GLY A 127 -9.58 -3.34 -4.57
CA GLY A 127 -8.95 -3.47 -5.88
C GLY A 127 -9.23 -4.84 -6.51
N PHE A 128 -8.49 -5.18 -7.57
CA PHE A 128 -8.74 -6.36 -8.41
C PHE A 128 -7.45 -6.93 -9.03
N ALA A 129 -6.33 -6.89 -8.28
CA ALA A 129 -5.06 -7.46 -8.71
C ALA A 129 -5.14 -8.99 -8.96
N ASP A 130 -6.05 -9.69 -8.28
CA ASP A 130 -6.36 -11.12 -8.50
C ASP A 130 -6.74 -11.45 -9.95
N ILE A 131 -7.44 -10.54 -10.66
CA ILE A 131 -7.82 -10.73 -12.08
C ILE A 131 -6.58 -10.86 -12.98
N THR A 132 -5.47 -10.24 -12.60
CA THR A 132 -4.21 -10.31 -13.36
C THR A 132 -3.27 -11.40 -12.86
N HIS A 133 -3.36 -11.79 -11.59
CA HIS A 133 -2.46 -12.76 -10.96
C HIS A 133 -2.99 -14.21 -10.90
N ASN A 134 -4.23 -14.47 -11.35
CA ASN A 134 -4.88 -15.80 -11.32
C ASN A 134 -4.97 -16.41 -9.90
N GLU A 135 -5.28 -15.58 -8.91
CA GLU A 135 -5.51 -16.03 -7.53
C GLU A 135 -6.78 -16.89 -7.41
N PRO A 136 -6.85 -17.81 -6.43
CA PRO A 136 -8.04 -18.63 -6.20
C PRO A 136 -9.21 -17.82 -5.63
N VAL A 137 -8.94 -16.65 -5.05
CA VAL A 137 -9.95 -15.73 -4.52
C VAL A 137 -10.61 -14.97 -5.67
N ASP A 138 -11.93 -14.83 -5.60
CA ASP A 138 -12.71 -14.07 -6.57
C ASP A 138 -13.20 -12.76 -5.94
N THR A 139 -12.39 -11.71 -6.06
CA THR A 139 -12.66 -10.40 -5.46
C THR A 139 -13.93 -9.76 -6.05
N LEU A 140 -14.31 -10.11 -7.28
CA LEU A 140 -15.56 -9.66 -7.90
C LEU A 140 -16.79 -10.25 -7.21
N LYS A 141 -16.77 -11.54 -6.84
CA LYS A 141 -17.85 -12.14 -6.04
C LYS A 141 -17.96 -11.48 -4.66
N VAL A 142 -16.83 -11.17 -4.02
CA VAL A 142 -16.83 -10.44 -2.75
C VAL A 142 -17.48 -9.06 -2.94
N PHE A 143 -17.09 -8.33 -3.99
CA PHE A 143 -17.65 -7.02 -4.34
C PHE A 143 -19.17 -7.06 -4.51
N GLU A 144 -19.71 -8.02 -5.27
CA GLU A 144 -21.15 -8.16 -5.45
C GLU A 144 -21.88 -8.32 -4.11
N SER A 145 -21.29 -9.07 -3.18
CA SER A 145 -21.88 -9.34 -1.86
C SER A 145 -21.82 -8.13 -0.90
N VAL A 146 -20.92 -7.18 -1.15
CA VAL A 146 -20.60 -6.04 -0.28
C VAL A 146 -21.28 -4.76 -0.76
N ILE A 147 -21.24 -4.46 -2.06
CA ILE A 147 -21.68 -3.17 -2.64
C ILE A 147 -23.13 -2.79 -2.29
N LYS A 148 -24.00 -3.79 -2.07
CA LYS A 148 -25.42 -3.60 -1.70
C LYS A 148 -25.63 -3.30 -0.21
N LYS A 149 -24.61 -3.49 0.63
CA LYS A 149 -24.68 -3.35 2.10
C LYS A 149 -24.01 -2.08 2.61
N VAL A 150 -22.97 -1.63 1.91
CA VAL A 150 -22.22 -0.43 2.28
C VAL A 150 -22.82 0.83 1.66
N ARG A 151 -22.43 2.01 2.15
CA ARG A 151 -22.84 3.28 1.53
C ARG A 151 -22.38 3.37 0.07
N THR A 152 -21.12 3.03 -0.14
CA THR A 152 -20.48 3.10 -1.46
C THR A 152 -19.12 2.38 -1.40
N MET A 153 -18.64 1.94 -2.55
CA MET A 153 -17.30 1.40 -2.73
C MET A 153 -16.42 2.41 -3.48
N ARG A 154 -15.12 2.36 -3.22
CA ARG A 154 -14.06 3.04 -3.96
C ARG A 154 -13.13 2.00 -4.57
N ARG A 155 -12.56 2.36 -5.71
CA ARG A 155 -11.45 1.65 -6.36
C ARG A 155 -10.47 2.73 -6.77
N LEU A 156 -9.50 3.02 -5.93
CA LEU A 156 -8.58 4.13 -6.16
C LEU A 156 -7.47 3.77 -7.15
N GLY A 157 -7.06 2.50 -7.18
CA GLY A 157 -5.96 2.05 -8.05
C GLY A 157 -4.58 2.24 -7.47
N SER A 158 -4.50 2.31 -6.15
CA SER A 158 -3.28 2.36 -5.35
C SER A 158 -3.63 1.65 -4.04
N ALA A 159 -3.09 0.44 -3.84
CA ALA A 159 -3.37 -0.38 -2.66
C ALA A 159 -2.86 0.31 -1.39
N VAL A 160 -1.72 0.99 -1.49
CA VAL A 160 -1.13 1.80 -0.42
C VAL A 160 -2.08 2.93 -0.04
N ALA A 161 -2.65 3.66 -1.01
CA ALA A 161 -3.62 4.72 -0.73
C ALA A 161 -4.88 4.17 -0.04
N ASP A 162 -5.39 3.02 -0.50
CA ASP A 162 -6.56 2.39 0.10
C ASP A 162 -6.31 1.93 1.55
N LEU A 163 -5.11 1.40 1.85
CA LEU A 163 -4.69 1.04 3.21
C LEU A 163 -4.57 2.27 4.13
N VAL A 164 -3.87 3.32 3.71
CA VAL A 164 -3.64 4.49 4.59
C VAL A 164 -4.90 5.34 4.79
N TYR A 165 -5.80 5.38 3.82
CA TYR A 165 -7.11 5.99 3.99
C TYR A 165 -8.03 5.17 4.90
N THR A 166 -7.86 3.84 4.94
CA THR A 166 -8.48 3.00 5.97
C THR A 166 -7.93 3.33 7.35
N ALA A 167 -6.60 3.44 7.49
CA ALA A 167 -5.95 3.80 8.75
C ALA A 167 -6.37 5.19 9.27
N ALA A 168 -6.65 6.13 8.36
CA ALA A 168 -7.15 7.47 8.71
C ALA A 168 -8.67 7.54 8.92
N GLY A 169 -9.37 6.40 8.91
CA GLY A 169 -10.82 6.33 9.08
C GLY A 169 -11.63 6.95 7.95
N LYS A 170 -11.00 7.26 6.80
CA LYS A 170 -11.70 7.71 5.59
C LYS A 170 -12.47 6.54 4.96
N PHE A 171 -11.88 5.34 5.02
CA PHE A 171 -12.54 4.08 4.68
C PHE A 171 -12.77 3.24 5.92
N ALA A 172 -13.92 2.57 5.98
CA ALA A 172 -14.25 1.64 7.06
C ALA A 172 -13.47 0.33 6.91
N PHE A 173 -13.21 -0.11 5.68
CA PHE A 173 -12.35 -1.25 5.37
C PHE A 173 -11.86 -1.20 3.93
N PHE A 174 -10.81 -1.98 3.68
CA PHE A 174 -10.25 -2.29 2.36
C PHE A 174 -10.09 -3.81 2.25
N TYR A 175 -10.32 -4.36 1.06
CA TYR A 175 -9.97 -5.73 0.74
C TYR A 175 -9.48 -5.84 -0.71
N GLU A 176 -8.47 -6.67 -0.94
CA GLU A 176 -7.96 -7.00 -2.26
C GLU A 176 -7.15 -8.29 -2.16
N ALA A 177 -7.21 -9.13 -3.19
CA ALA A 177 -6.38 -10.33 -3.31
C ALA A 177 -5.32 -10.15 -4.39
N GLY A 178 -4.22 -10.89 -4.28
CA GLY A 178 -3.13 -10.87 -5.26
C GLY A 178 -2.19 -9.67 -5.14
N LEU A 179 -2.06 -9.10 -3.94
CA LEU A 179 -1.09 -8.05 -3.64
C LEU A 179 0.26 -8.65 -3.25
N SER A 180 1.32 -7.94 -3.62
CA SER A 180 2.71 -8.26 -3.29
C SER A 180 3.09 -7.71 -1.91
N PRO A 181 4.21 -8.17 -1.30
CA PRO A 181 4.65 -7.68 0.01
C PRO A 181 4.85 -6.16 0.08
N TRP A 182 5.35 -5.52 -0.99
CA TRP A 182 5.58 -4.07 -1.03
C TRP A 182 4.29 -3.24 -1.08
N ASP A 183 3.21 -3.79 -1.66
CA ASP A 183 1.89 -3.16 -1.71
C ASP A 183 1.27 -3.03 -0.31
N VAL A 184 1.57 -3.98 0.59
CA VAL A 184 0.88 -4.13 1.87
C VAL A 184 1.73 -3.84 3.11
N ALA A 185 3.06 -3.99 3.05
CA ALA A 185 3.91 -3.99 4.25
C ALA A 185 3.79 -2.71 5.08
N ALA A 186 3.96 -1.54 4.46
CA ALA A 186 3.90 -0.25 5.15
C ALA A 186 2.48 0.08 5.58
N GLY A 187 1.51 0.00 4.65
CA GLY A 187 0.10 0.28 4.92
C GLY A 187 -0.48 -0.60 6.04
N SER A 188 -0.09 -1.88 6.10
CA SER A 188 -0.55 -2.80 7.14
C SER A 188 -0.09 -2.40 8.54
N LEU A 189 1.17 -1.96 8.70
CA LEU A 189 1.63 -1.46 10.00
C LEU A 189 0.85 -0.19 10.38
N ILE A 190 0.63 0.72 9.43
CA ILE A 190 -0.10 1.97 9.67
C ILE A 190 -1.55 1.68 10.09
N VAL A 191 -2.23 0.72 9.44
CA VAL A 191 -3.58 0.28 9.85
C VAL A 191 -3.56 -0.29 11.28
N LYS A 192 -2.64 -1.21 11.60
CA LYS A 192 -2.55 -1.81 12.94
C LYS A 192 -2.30 -0.76 14.03
N GLU A 193 -1.37 0.15 13.79
CA GLU A 193 -1.01 1.21 14.74
C GLU A 193 -2.10 2.31 14.87
N SER A 194 -3.00 2.42 13.89
CA SER A 194 -4.21 3.26 13.98
C SER A 194 -5.39 2.57 14.72
N GLY A 195 -5.17 1.37 15.27
CA GLY A 195 -6.18 0.58 15.99
C GLY A 195 -7.01 -0.36 15.12
N GLY A 196 -6.63 -0.53 13.86
CA GLY A 196 -7.27 -1.46 12.92
C GLY A 196 -6.77 -2.90 13.05
N VAL A 197 -7.39 -3.79 12.27
CA VAL A 197 -7.00 -5.20 12.14
C VAL A 197 -6.69 -5.49 10.68
N VAL A 198 -5.69 -6.33 10.44
CA VAL A 198 -5.28 -6.81 9.10
C VAL A 198 -5.20 -8.33 9.15
N THR A 199 -5.86 -9.02 8.22
CA THR A 199 -5.92 -10.49 8.12
C THR A 199 -5.82 -10.95 6.66
N ASP A 200 -5.57 -12.24 6.48
CA ASP A 200 -5.76 -12.97 5.22
C ASP A 200 -7.21 -13.48 5.05
#